data_AF-A0A1S6GL64-F1
#
_entry.id   AF-A0A1S6GL64-F1
#
_cell.length_a   1.000
_cell.length_b   1.000
_cell.length_c   1.000
_cell.angle_alpha   90.00
_cell.angle_beta   90.00
_cell.angle_gamma   90.00
#
_symmetry.space_group_name_H-M   'P 1'
#
loop_
_entity.id
_entity.type
_entity.pdbx_description
1 polymer ?
#
loop_
_entity_poly.entity_id
_entity_poly.type
_entity_poly.pdbx_seq_one_letter_code
_entity_poly.pdbx_strand_id
1 'polypeptide(L)'
;MLFLFGIFALFCQLATGAVTCDECRDAAGGLRDHLQTDESIAEQISILSQTVCVFADIPSECEELLNLYWAEMAGVLYNHFLEPAKSCQLLELCSKKSNKMYLPRDWSCEDCTDIMMRLGIYMADKETVNEAVELLQGDAFCGNGSHSEDCLMMVKDFVTAALPVMAQVLDGKSAELCQAVVGVC
;
A
#
# COMPACT_ATOMS: atom_id res chain seq x y z
N MET A 1 66.64 0.36 8.42
CA MET A 1 65.25 0.16 8.85
C MET A 1 64.54 1.50 8.84
N LEU A 2 63.72 1.78 7.84
CA LEU A 2 62.72 2.84 7.86
C LEU A 2 61.50 2.32 7.10
N PHE A 3 60.34 2.54 7.71
CA PHE A 3 59.19 1.66 7.70
C PHE A 3 58.36 1.77 6.42
N LEU A 4 58.07 0.61 5.81
CA LEU A 4 56.94 0.38 4.91
C LEU A 4 55.71 0.05 5.76
N PHE A 5 54.76 0.97 5.92
CA PHE A 5 53.37 0.68 6.29
C PHE A 5 52.55 1.78 5.61
N GLY A 6 51.76 1.52 4.57
CA GLY A 6 50.78 0.46 4.44
C GLY A 6 49.42 1.16 4.43
N ILE A 7 48.98 1.62 3.25
CA ILE A 7 47.67 2.26 3.05
C ILE A 7 46.61 1.20 3.34
N PHE A 8 45.99 1.26 4.51
CA PHE A 8 44.83 0.44 4.84
C PHE A 8 43.62 1.10 4.20
N ALA A 9 43.38 0.79 2.92
CA ALA A 9 42.12 1.11 2.27
C ALA A 9 41.03 0.29 2.98
N LEU A 10 40.28 0.96 3.85
CA LEU A 10 39.07 0.41 4.47
C LEU A 10 38.02 0.26 3.34
N PHE A 11 38.02 -0.90 2.69
CA PHE A 11 36.91 -1.28 1.81
C PHE A 11 35.68 -1.48 2.69
N CYS A 12 34.85 -0.44 2.81
CA CYS A 12 33.48 -0.58 3.26
C CYS A 12 32.75 -1.39 2.17
N GLN A 13 32.69 -2.71 2.35
CA GLN A 13 31.86 -3.57 1.51
C GLN A 13 30.41 -3.25 1.85
N LEU A 14 29.81 -2.32 1.09
CA LEU A 14 28.36 -2.19 1.03
C LEU A 14 27.82 -3.48 0.40
N ALA A 15 27.47 -4.45 1.24
CA ALA A 15 26.76 -5.64 0.82
C ALA A 15 25.33 -5.22 0.45
N THR A 16 25.07 -4.97 -0.83
CA THR A 16 23.73 -4.69 -1.35
C THR A 16 22.96 -6.01 -1.49
N GLY A 17 22.45 -6.54 -0.38
CA GLY A 17 21.47 -7.64 -0.39
C GLY A 17 20.11 -7.16 -0.95
N ALA A 18 19.27 -8.09 -1.41
CA ALA A 18 17.91 -7.80 -1.87
C ALA A 18 16.89 -8.30 -0.83
N VAL A 19 15.77 -7.59 -0.67
CA VAL A 19 14.61 -8.00 0.17
C VAL A 19 14.16 -9.40 -0.21
N THR A 20 14.10 -10.33 0.74
CA THR A 20 13.66 -11.70 0.47
C THR A 20 12.15 -11.79 0.23
N CYS A 21 11.72 -12.91 -0.39
CA CYS A 21 10.30 -13.15 -0.64
C CYS A 21 9.48 -13.31 0.65
N ASP A 22 10.04 -13.94 1.69
CA ASP A 22 9.33 -14.12 2.95
C ASP A 22 9.20 -12.79 3.72
N GLU A 23 10.27 -11.98 3.77
CA GLU A 23 10.21 -10.62 4.33
C GLU A 23 9.17 -9.75 3.60
N CYS A 24 9.09 -9.85 2.27
CA CYS A 24 8.06 -9.15 1.51
C CYS A 24 6.65 -9.59 1.94
N ARG A 25 6.42 -10.90 2.11
CA ARG A 25 5.11 -11.42 2.47
C ARG A 25 4.69 -10.99 3.87
N ASP A 26 5.63 -11.03 4.81
CA ASP A 26 5.40 -10.57 6.18
C ASP A 26 5.09 -9.06 6.19
N ALA A 27 5.85 -8.26 5.44
CA ALA A 27 5.60 -6.83 5.29
C ALA A 27 4.25 -6.52 4.61
N ALA A 28 3.86 -7.26 3.57
CA ALA A 28 2.57 -7.09 2.91
C ALA A 28 1.41 -7.40 3.85
N GLY A 29 1.52 -8.47 4.65
CA GLY A 29 0.56 -8.79 5.70
C GLY A 29 0.49 -7.71 6.78
N GLY A 30 1.65 -7.25 7.28
CA GLY A 30 1.74 -6.20 8.28
C GLY A 30 1.15 -4.87 7.79
N LEU A 31 1.41 -4.47 6.55
CA LEU A 31 0.83 -3.27 5.95
C LEU A 31 -0.68 -3.39 5.83
N ARG A 32 -1.18 -4.52 5.33
CA ARG A 32 -2.61 -4.80 5.22
C ARG A 32 -3.31 -4.72 6.57
N ASP A 33 -2.70 -5.27 7.62
CA ASP A 33 -3.28 -5.28 8.96
C ASP A 33 -3.22 -3.87 9.57
N HIS A 34 -2.11 -3.13 9.38
CA HIS A 34 -1.96 -1.74 9.82
C HIS A 34 -3.01 -0.81 9.19
N LEU A 35 -3.22 -0.90 7.88
CA LEU A 35 -4.17 -0.07 7.13
C LEU A 35 -5.64 -0.32 7.50
N GLN A 36 -5.92 -1.42 8.20
CA GLN A 36 -7.26 -1.78 8.67
C GLN A 36 -7.44 -1.56 10.19
N THR A 37 -6.45 -1.00 10.88
CA THR A 37 -6.63 -0.57 12.27
C THR A 37 -7.64 0.58 12.36
N ASP A 38 -8.39 0.66 13.46
CA ASP A 38 -9.36 1.75 13.68
C ASP A 38 -8.73 3.14 13.53
N GLU A 39 -7.48 3.30 13.99
CA GLU A 39 -6.71 4.54 13.85
C GLU A 39 -6.39 4.86 12.39
N SER A 40 -5.89 3.89 11.62
CA SER A 40 -5.60 4.10 10.20
C SER A 40 -6.89 4.37 9.41
N ILE A 41 -7.96 3.63 9.65
CA ILE A 41 -9.26 3.85 9.00
C ILE A 41 -9.80 5.25 9.32
N ALA A 42 -9.72 5.72 10.57
CA ALA A 42 -10.14 7.06 10.94
C ALA A 42 -9.30 8.15 10.23
N GLU A 43 -7.99 7.94 10.11
CA GLU A 43 -7.12 8.85 9.34
C GLU A 43 -7.49 8.87 7.85
N GLN A 44 -7.71 7.70 7.23
CA GLN A 44 -8.10 7.60 5.83
C GLN A 44 -9.44 8.29 5.56
N ILE A 45 -10.44 8.11 6.43
CA ILE A 45 -11.74 8.82 6.36
C ILE A 45 -11.51 10.33 6.43
N SER A 46 -10.68 10.81 7.36
CA SER A 46 -10.37 12.24 7.49
C SER A 46 -9.73 12.80 6.22
N ILE A 47 -8.80 12.07 5.60
CA ILE A 47 -8.14 12.49 4.36
C ILE A 47 -9.13 12.50 3.19
N LEU A 48 -9.91 11.44 3.02
CA LEU A 48 -10.88 11.31 1.92
C LEU A 48 -12.02 12.33 2.04
N SER A 49 -12.47 12.65 3.25
CA SER A 49 -13.40 13.76 3.49
C SER A 49 -12.81 15.09 2.97
N GLN A 50 -11.56 15.39 3.31
CA GLN A 50 -10.90 16.65 2.96
C GLN A 50 -10.45 16.77 1.50
N THR A 51 -10.31 15.64 0.78
CA THR A 51 -9.75 15.62 -0.58
C THR A 51 -10.71 15.13 -1.64
N VAL A 52 -11.69 14.30 -1.29
CA VAL A 52 -12.69 13.75 -2.20
C VAL A 52 -14.05 14.41 -1.96
N CYS A 53 -14.56 14.37 -0.72
CA CYS A 53 -15.92 14.84 -0.44
C CYS A 53 -16.11 16.35 -0.65
N VAL A 54 -15.06 17.16 -0.52
CA VAL A 54 -15.11 18.61 -0.81
C VAL A 54 -15.50 18.94 -2.27
N PHE A 55 -15.36 17.98 -3.18
CA PHE A 55 -15.73 18.12 -4.60
C PHE A 55 -17.03 17.39 -4.96
N ALA A 56 -17.67 16.70 -4.01
CA ALA A 56 -18.96 16.07 -4.23
C ALA A 56 -20.07 17.13 -4.34
N ASP A 57 -21.16 16.79 -5.02
CA ASP A 57 -22.33 17.67 -5.14
C ASP A 57 -22.89 18.05 -3.76
N ILE A 58 -22.88 17.10 -2.83
CA ILE A 58 -23.30 17.28 -1.44
C ILE A 58 -22.20 16.72 -0.51
N PRO A 59 -21.24 17.55 -0.06
CA PRO A 59 -20.11 17.09 0.75
C PRO A 59 -20.50 16.34 2.02
N SER A 60 -21.55 16.78 2.72
CA SER A 60 -22.00 16.12 3.95
C SER A 60 -22.53 14.71 3.71
N GLU A 61 -23.23 14.47 2.60
CA GLU A 61 -23.72 13.12 2.25
C GLU A 61 -22.54 12.19 1.90
N CYS A 62 -21.53 12.71 1.19
CA CYS A 62 -20.30 11.96 0.93
C CYS A 62 -19.60 11.59 2.24
N GLU A 63 -19.48 12.52 3.19
CA GLU A 63 -18.87 12.26 4.50
C GLU A 63 -19.65 11.22 5.30
N GLU A 64 -20.98 11.28 5.31
CA GLU A 64 -21.82 10.27 5.99
C GLU A 64 -21.62 8.88 5.39
N LEU A 65 -21.64 8.75 4.06
CA LEU A 65 -21.40 7.48 3.37
C LEU A 65 -19.97 6.95 3.61
N LEU A 66 -18.99 7.85 3.61
CA LEU A 66 -17.59 7.52 3.89
C LEU A 66 -17.44 6.95 5.32
N ASN A 67 -18.04 7.59 6.31
CA ASN A 67 -18.02 7.11 7.70
C ASN A 67 -18.74 5.77 7.85
N LEU A 68 -19.79 5.52 7.06
CA LEU A 68 -20.58 4.29 7.15
C LEU A 68 -19.88 3.11 6.47
N TYR A 69 -19.23 3.33 5.33
CA TYR A 69 -18.83 2.24 4.43
C TYR A 69 -17.32 2.14 4.16
N TRP A 70 -16.52 3.15 4.48
CA TRP A 70 -15.09 3.11 4.12
C TRP A 70 -14.36 1.94 4.76
N ALA A 71 -14.61 1.64 6.03
CA ALA A 71 -13.93 0.54 6.73
C ALA A 71 -14.17 -0.82 6.03
N GLU A 72 -15.41 -1.08 5.60
CA GLU A 72 -15.76 -2.31 4.89
C GLU A 72 -15.12 -2.36 3.49
N MET A 73 -15.25 -1.27 2.72
CA MET A 73 -14.65 -1.18 1.38
C MET A 73 -13.12 -1.30 1.44
N ALA A 74 -12.46 -0.58 2.35
CA ALA A 74 -11.03 -0.66 2.59
C ALA A 74 -10.61 -2.08 2.96
N GLY A 75 -11.40 -2.77 3.79
CA GLY A 75 -11.15 -4.17 4.11
C GLY A 75 -11.20 -5.08 2.88
N VAL A 76 -12.20 -4.93 2.01
CA VAL A 76 -12.28 -5.69 0.75
C VAL A 76 -11.07 -5.41 -0.14
N LEU A 77 -10.72 -4.14 -0.33
CA LEU A 77 -9.61 -3.71 -1.18
C LEU A 77 -8.25 -4.19 -0.67
N TYR A 78 -7.93 -3.93 0.60
CA TYR A 78 -6.63 -4.28 1.16
C TYR A 78 -6.44 -5.80 1.26
N ASN A 79 -7.48 -6.56 1.59
CA ASN A 79 -7.38 -8.03 1.60
C ASN A 79 -7.14 -8.61 0.20
N HIS A 80 -7.65 -7.96 -0.86
CA HIS A 80 -7.43 -8.40 -2.23
C HIS A 80 -6.06 -8.00 -2.79
N PHE A 81 -5.73 -6.70 -2.72
CA PHE A 81 -4.52 -6.16 -3.36
C PHE A 81 -3.24 -6.35 -2.54
N LEU A 82 -3.35 -6.49 -1.21
CA LEU A 82 -2.22 -6.77 -0.32
C LEU A 82 -2.17 -8.23 0.14
N GLU A 83 -2.82 -9.14 -0.60
CA GLU A 83 -2.62 -10.57 -0.39
C GLU A 83 -1.12 -10.88 -0.58
N PRO A 84 -0.41 -11.38 0.46
CA PRO A 84 1.05 -11.43 0.48
C PRO A 84 1.70 -12.17 -0.69
N ALA A 85 1.13 -13.29 -1.14
CA ALA A 85 1.72 -14.05 -2.22
C ALA A 85 1.59 -13.30 -3.57
N LYS A 86 0.40 -12.76 -3.86
CA LYS A 86 0.11 -12.01 -5.09
C LYS A 86 0.83 -10.67 -5.14
N SER A 87 0.78 -9.88 -4.07
CA SER A 87 1.38 -8.54 -4.04
C SER A 87 2.90 -8.59 -4.21
N CYS A 88 3.58 -9.53 -3.53
CA CYS A 88 5.02 -9.73 -3.67
C CYS A 88 5.43 -10.35 -5.02
N GLN A 89 4.54 -11.13 -5.65
CA GLN A 89 4.75 -11.62 -7.02
C GLN A 89 4.67 -10.46 -8.02
N LEU A 90 3.67 -9.58 -7.87
CA LEU A 90 3.44 -8.41 -8.72
C LEU A 90 4.58 -7.40 -8.62
N LEU A 91 5.10 -7.16 -7.41
CA LEU A 91 6.28 -6.32 -7.17
C LEU A 91 7.60 -6.99 -7.60
N GLU A 92 7.54 -8.19 -8.18
CA GLU A 92 8.68 -9.00 -8.64
C GLU A 92 9.68 -9.42 -7.55
N LEU A 93 9.34 -9.20 -6.27
CA LEU A 93 10.14 -9.54 -5.09
C LEU A 93 10.11 -11.05 -4.77
N CYS A 94 9.09 -11.76 -5.23
CA CYS A 94 8.98 -13.22 -5.16
C CYS A 94 9.21 -13.94 -6.50
N SER A 95 9.79 -13.27 -7.50
CA SER A 95 9.95 -13.87 -8.84
C SER A 95 11.10 -14.88 -8.88
N LYS A 96 10.88 -16.07 -9.46
CA LYS A 96 11.95 -17.07 -9.68
C LYS A 96 13.09 -16.59 -10.59
N LYS A 97 12.89 -15.47 -11.30
CA LYS A 97 13.86 -14.84 -12.21
C LYS A 97 14.81 -13.86 -11.51
N SER A 98 14.57 -13.52 -10.25
CA SER A 98 15.51 -12.71 -9.47
C SER A 98 16.78 -13.54 -9.17
N ASN A 99 17.68 -13.63 -10.15
CA ASN A 99 19.04 -14.18 -9.99
C ASN A 99 19.94 -13.28 -9.11
N LYS A 100 19.35 -12.37 -8.32
CA LYS A 100 20.08 -11.66 -7.28
C LYS A 100 20.30 -12.67 -6.16
N MET A 101 21.56 -12.97 -5.89
CA MET A 101 21.93 -13.75 -4.72
C MET A 101 21.38 -13.01 -3.50
N TYR A 102 20.29 -13.54 -2.93
CA TYR A 102 19.66 -13.05 -1.71
C TYR A 102 20.63 -13.29 -0.56
N LEU A 103 21.62 -12.41 -0.42
CA LEU A 103 22.30 -12.25 0.85
C LEU A 103 21.28 -11.60 1.79
N PRO A 104 20.92 -12.25 2.92
CA PRO A 104 20.00 -11.65 3.87
C PRO A 104 20.60 -10.34 4.37
N ARG A 105 19.87 -9.25 4.17
CA ARG A 105 20.03 -8.02 4.93
C ARG A 105 18.64 -7.54 5.28
N ASP A 106 18.54 -6.87 6.43
CA ASP A 106 17.32 -6.21 6.85
C ASP A 106 16.90 -5.14 5.81
N TRP A 107 15.59 -4.88 5.70
CA TRP A 107 15.06 -3.78 4.89
C TRP A 107 15.83 -2.50 5.23
N SER A 108 16.27 -1.74 4.23
CA SER A 108 16.63 -0.35 4.49
C SER A 108 15.37 0.51 4.47
N CYS A 109 15.45 1.69 5.08
CA CYS A 109 14.42 2.72 4.93
C CYS A 109 14.17 3.02 3.44
N GLU A 110 15.23 3.14 2.63
CA GLU A 110 15.14 3.39 1.19
C GLU A 110 14.42 2.27 0.43
N ASP A 111 14.74 1.00 0.69
CA ASP A 111 14.06 -0.13 0.03
C ASP A 111 12.56 -0.12 0.35
N CYS A 112 12.23 0.16 1.61
CA CYS A 112 10.86 0.20 2.07
C CYS A 112 10.08 1.33 1.40
N THR A 113 10.62 2.55 1.42
CA THR A 113 9.97 3.72 0.84
C THR A 113 9.82 3.58 -0.69
N ASP A 114 10.81 2.97 -1.36
CA ASP A 114 10.72 2.66 -2.79
C ASP A 114 9.60 1.66 -3.09
N ILE A 115 9.41 0.65 -2.23
CA ILE A 115 8.30 -0.30 -2.35
C ILE A 115 6.96 0.39 -2.11
N MET A 116 6.84 1.28 -1.12
CA MET A 116 5.61 2.05 -0.86
C MET A 116 5.25 2.93 -2.05
N MET A 117 6.23 3.63 -2.65
CA MET A 117 6.03 4.42 -3.87
C MET A 117 5.52 3.53 -5.03
N ARG A 118 6.14 2.37 -5.25
CA ARG A 118 5.72 1.42 -6.31
C ARG A 118 4.30 0.89 -6.06
N LEU A 119 3.95 0.62 -4.81
CA LEU A 119 2.61 0.22 -4.42
C LEU A 119 1.61 1.36 -4.67
N GLY A 120 1.96 2.61 -4.35
CA GLY A 120 1.16 3.79 -4.68
C GLY A 120 0.92 3.93 -6.19
N ILE A 121 1.96 3.77 -7.01
CA ILE A 121 1.84 3.78 -8.48
C ILE A 121 0.88 2.68 -8.96
N TYR A 122 1.01 1.47 -8.41
CA TYR A 122 0.11 0.37 -8.75
C TYR A 122 -1.33 0.65 -8.32
N MET A 123 -1.55 1.22 -7.12
CA MET A 123 -2.87 1.58 -6.60
C MET A 123 -3.56 2.67 -7.43
N ALA A 124 -2.80 3.62 -7.99
CA ALA A 124 -3.30 4.68 -8.86
C ALA A 124 -3.41 4.26 -10.34
N ASP A 125 -2.94 3.08 -10.72
CA ASP A 125 -3.03 2.60 -12.09
C ASP A 125 -4.49 2.39 -12.50
N LYS A 126 -4.82 2.76 -13.73
CA LYS A 126 -6.19 2.72 -14.24
C LYS A 126 -6.77 1.30 -14.24
N GLU A 127 -5.97 0.28 -14.53
CA GLU A 127 -6.43 -1.11 -14.52
C GLU A 127 -6.73 -1.55 -13.08
N THR A 128 -5.85 -1.22 -12.13
CA THR A 128 -6.07 -1.47 -10.70
C THR A 128 -7.32 -0.78 -10.17
N VAL A 129 -7.54 0.50 -10.54
CA VAL A 129 -8.74 1.24 -10.15
C VAL A 129 -10.01 0.58 -10.71
N ASN A 130 -9.99 0.15 -11.98
CA ASN A 130 -11.15 -0.56 -12.55
C ASN A 130 -11.38 -1.90 -11.86
N GLU A 131 -10.32 -2.66 -11.57
CA GLU A 131 -10.43 -3.93 -10.83
C GLU A 131 -11.02 -3.70 -9.43
N ALA A 132 -10.61 -2.64 -8.73
CA ALA A 132 -11.14 -2.26 -7.44
C ALA A 132 -12.63 -1.90 -7.50
N VAL A 133 -13.05 -1.17 -8.54
CA VAL A 133 -14.47 -0.86 -8.79
C VAL A 133 -15.26 -2.14 -9.03
N GLU A 134 -14.78 -3.03 -9.93
CA GLU A 134 -15.45 -4.29 -10.23
C GLU A 134 -15.59 -5.19 -8.99
N LEU A 135 -14.54 -5.24 -8.16
CA LEU A 135 -14.53 -5.99 -6.91
C LEU A 135 -15.62 -5.50 -5.95
N LEU A 136 -15.69 -4.19 -5.71
CA LEU A 136 -16.67 -3.58 -4.79
C LEU A 136 -18.09 -3.55 -5.36
N GLN A 137 -18.25 -3.54 -6.69
CA GLN A 137 -19.55 -3.69 -7.33
C GLN A 137 -20.11 -5.12 -7.24
N GLY A 138 -19.25 -6.11 -7.03
CA GLY A 138 -19.64 -7.52 -6.88
C GLY A 138 -20.14 -7.90 -5.48
N ASP A 139 -20.22 -9.21 -5.25
CA ASP A 139 -20.74 -9.81 -4.01
C ASP A 139 -19.92 -9.45 -2.75
N ALA A 140 -18.70 -8.96 -2.92
CA ALA A 140 -17.84 -8.53 -1.81
C ALA A 140 -18.36 -7.27 -1.11
N PHE A 141 -19.16 -6.44 -1.79
CA PHE A 141 -19.76 -5.24 -1.22
C PHE A 141 -21.15 -4.96 -1.82
N CYS A 142 -21.31 -4.25 -2.95
CA CYS A 142 -22.64 -3.87 -3.46
C CYS A 142 -23.59 -5.05 -3.72
N GLY A 143 -23.07 -6.20 -4.14
CA GLY A 143 -23.84 -7.41 -4.46
C GLY A 143 -24.35 -8.18 -3.24
N ASN A 144 -23.96 -7.80 -2.02
CA ASN A 144 -24.34 -8.51 -0.79
C ASN A 144 -25.83 -8.31 -0.37
N GLY A 145 -26.53 -7.38 -1.01
CA GLY A 145 -27.95 -7.08 -0.75
C GLY A 145 -28.24 -6.12 0.41
N SER A 146 -27.21 -5.50 1.02
CA SER A 146 -27.38 -4.54 2.13
C SER A 146 -27.26 -3.06 1.75
N HIS A 147 -27.12 -2.73 0.47
CA HIS A 147 -26.91 -1.37 -0.01
C HIS A 147 -28.05 -0.85 -0.91
N SER A 148 -28.06 0.46 -1.17
CA SER A 148 -29.01 1.10 -2.06
C SER A 148 -28.83 0.66 -3.52
N GLU A 149 -29.85 0.88 -4.35
CA GLU A 149 -29.80 0.60 -5.79
C GLU A 149 -28.67 1.38 -6.50
N ASP A 150 -28.32 2.56 -5.98
CA ASP A 150 -27.25 3.42 -6.52
C ASP A 150 -25.84 2.98 -6.13
N CYS A 151 -25.67 1.91 -5.33
CA CYS A 151 -24.37 1.46 -4.82
C CYS A 151 -23.34 1.32 -5.94
N LEU A 152 -23.73 0.72 -7.07
CA LEU A 152 -22.83 0.49 -8.20
C LEU A 152 -22.26 1.80 -8.75
N MET A 153 -23.10 2.82 -8.94
CA MET A 153 -22.68 4.11 -9.45
C MET A 153 -21.82 4.86 -8.43
N MET A 154 -22.27 4.91 -7.17
CA MET A 154 -21.57 5.59 -6.09
C MET A 154 -20.18 4.99 -5.85
N VAL A 155 -20.06 3.66 -5.81
CA VAL A 155 -18.76 2.97 -5.67
C VAL A 155 -17.85 3.33 -6.83
N LYS A 156 -18.34 3.29 -8.07
CA LYS A 156 -17.52 3.62 -9.23
C LYS A 156 -16.94 5.03 -9.13
N ASP A 157 -17.80 6.02 -8.89
CA ASP A 157 -17.41 7.43 -8.88
C ASP A 157 -16.48 7.71 -7.69
N PHE A 158 -16.84 7.21 -6.52
CA PHE A 158 -16.05 7.40 -5.30
C PHE A 158 -14.68 6.72 -5.38
N VAL A 159 -14.61 5.42 -5.72
CA VAL A 159 -13.35 4.66 -5.78
C VAL A 159 -12.40 5.21 -6.83
N THR A 160 -12.93 5.67 -7.97
CA THR A 160 -12.14 6.34 -9.03
C THR A 160 -11.46 7.60 -8.51
N ALA A 161 -12.11 8.35 -7.61
CA ALA A 161 -11.53 9.54 -7.00
C ALA A 161 -10.64 9.21 -5.79
N ALA A 162 -11.01 8.23 -4.98
CA ALA A 162 -10.37 7.90 -3.71
C ALA A 162 -9.04 7.19 -3.86
N LEU A 163 -8.92 6.21 -4.77
CA LEU A 163 -7.69 5.41 -4.87
C LEU A 163 -6.44 6.23 -5.25
N PRO A 164 -6.50 7.17 -6.21
CA PRO A 164 -5.35 8.04 -6.50
C PRO A 164 -4.94 8.92 -5.32
N VAL A 165 -5.90 9.36 -4.49
CA VAL A 165 -5.60 10.09 -3.24
C VAL A 165 -4.87 9.17 -2.28
N MET A 166 -5.42 7.98 -2.03
CA MET A 166 -4.82 7.02 -1.10
C MET A 166 -3.44 6.54 -1.56
N ALA A 167 -3.19 6.45 -2.86
CA ALA A 167 -1.87 6.20 -3.41
C ALA A 167 -0.85 7.29 -3.04
N GLN A 168 -1.25 8.57 -3.07
CA GLN A 168 -0.41 9.68 -2.63
C GLN A 168 -0.16 9.65 -1.13
N VAL A 169 -1.14 9.18 -0.35
CA VAL A 169 -0.98 9.00 1.11
C VAL A 169 0.08 7.95 1.41
N LEU A 170 0.08 6.80 0.68
CA LEU A 170 1.11 5.76 0.85
C LEU A 170 2.52 6.30 0.59
N ASP A 171 2.70 7.12 -0.43
CA ASP A 171 3.98 7.76 -0.75
C ASP A 171 4.37 8.79 0.32
N GLY A 172 3.45 9.70 0.66
CA GLY A 172 3.67 10.79 1.62
C GLY A 172 3.89 10.33 3.06
N LYS A 173 3.36 9.17 3.44
CA LYS A 173 3.54 8.55 4.76
C LYS A 173 4.48 7.35 4.76
N SER A 174 5.20 7.13 3.67
CA SER A 174 6.04 5.94 3.48
C SER A 174 7.00 5.71 4.66
N ALA A 175 7.67 6.74 5.18
CA ALA A 175 8.55 6.60 6.35
C ALA A 175 7.82 6.12 7.62
N GLU A 176 6.63 6.66 7.92
CA GLU A 176 5.82 6.25 9.08
C GLU A 176 5.35 4.79 8.92
N LEU A 177 4.88 4.43 7.73
CA LEU A 177 4.42 3.09 7.40
C LEU A 177 5.58 2.08 7.45
N CYS A 178 6.75 2.45 6.97
CA CYS A 178 7.96 1.64 7.04
C CYS A 178 8.36 1.36 8.50
N GLN A 179 8.26 2.36 9.37
CA GLN A 179 8.56 2.18 10.78
C GLN A 179 7.56 1.24 11.43
N ALA A 180 6.28 1.40 11.11
CA ALA A 180 5.20 0.62 11.69
C ALA A 180 5.22 -0.85 11.24
N VAL A 181 5.53 -1.11 9.96
CA VAL A 181 5.35 -2.43 9.35
C VAL A 181 6.61 -3.28 9.41
N VAL A 182 7.79 -2.70 9.19
CA VAL A 182 9.06 -3.45 9.16
C VAL A 182 10.13 -2.91 10.12
N GLY A 183 9.84 -1.85 10.87
CA GLY A 183 10.75 -1.30 11.87
C GLY A 183 11.94 -0.52 11.30
N VAL A 184 11.75 0.11 10.13
CA VAL A 184 12.78 0.91 9.46
C VAL A 184 12.24 2.30 9.16
N CYS A 185 13.14 3.30 9.17
CA CYS A 185 12.79 4.73 9.27
C CYS A 185 12.31 5.08 10.69
#